data_AF-A0A158A4K4-F1
#
_entry.id   AF-A0A158A4K4-F1
#
_cell.length_a   1.000
_cell.length_b   1.000
_cell.length_c   1.000
_cell.angle_alpha   90.00
_cell.angle_beta   90.00
_cell.angle_gamma   90.00
#
_symmetry.space_group_name_H-M   'P 1'
#
loop_
_entity.id
_entity.type
_entity.pdbx_description
1 polymer ?
#
loop_
_entity_poly.entity_id
_entity_poly.type
_entity_poly.pdbx_seq_one_letter_code
_entity_poly.pdbx_strand_id
1 'polypeptide(L)'
;MDTQQLKLLAAVVRGLLQPSHPSVSHGQSLDLIAALPGLRNWPEVMAFPDRVAATELDTAATGRLAFRLKKRFAVDWSPQELLAALSPPGSVVSRRAPQVWPAGPVPGVYITTSQDAIDALLEVYEDATDGAVVYAERAGNQWAGSIDLGEYGLWSSGLDRVPSGTLLIVGPLKFDQQSWNDAGERLEMACNHALNSGHRIAVLVDTPTPETVHQDVQLLVTSRPDHTDDDTALTGVVTDDGELEPRTPFARPWPRIELVPSATTPDAFPASIMGPLSEALAGKTSGLLLFGSGTIDEHPAIHLVAASLALTEHAGPAARVMPRHRSTPSKDWDVPEAIRALPFLPSIESAYAQGYRRIIYTPSYSRSDHLLGASKDALLISGAYGSDLAQVFMASSRYGGAKDEESLLSRIVAIAATVDIRTSSNSTASVADLYIANGRALGTPKRFKEADEFMTAHRLVRWEDELTRLLDAGSVTHDAVKEAFPRSHGIDAFLADHAAKRSGQTA
;
A
#
# COMPACT_ATOMS: atom_id res chain seq x y z
N MET A 1 -30.59 10.68 -18.46
CA MET A 1 -31.75 10.94 -17.58
C MET A 1 -31.56 12.28 -16.88
N ASP A 2 -32.52 12.78 -16.12
CA ASP A 2 -32.31 13.96 -15.27
C ASP A 2 -32.63 13.68 -13.79
N THR A 3 -32.24 14.62 -12.91
CA THR A 3 -32.43 14.48 -11.46
C THR A 3 -33.90 14.47 -11.04
N GLN A 4 -34.81 15.08 -11.81
CA GLN A 4 -36.25 14.99 -11.54
C GLN A 4 -36.79 13.61 -11.93
N GLN A 5 -36.37 13.06 -13.07
CA GLN A 5 -36.70 11.70 -13.48
C GLN A 5 -36.24 10.67 -12.45
N LEU A 6 -35.02 10.81 -11.90
CA LEU A 6 -34.56 9.93 -10.82
C LEU A 6 -35.41 10.05 -9.54
N LYS A 7 -35.83 11.25 -9.13
CA LYS A 7 -36.74 11.41 -7.98
C LYS A 7 -38.09 10.73 -8.20
N LEU A 8 -38.62 10.81 -9.43
CA LEU A 8 -39.86 10.14 -9.80
C LEU A 8 -39.71 8.61 -9.73
N LEU A 9 -38.62 8.08 -10.26
CA LEU A 9 -38.36 6.64 -10.20
C LEU A 9 -38.07 6.15 -8.77
N ALA A 10 -37.43 6.97 -7.92
CA ALA A 10 -37.27 6.65 -6.49
C ALA A 10 -38.63 6.47 -5.81
N ALA A 11 -39.63 7.30 -6.15
CA ALA A 11 -40.99 7.14 -5.64
C ALA A 11 -41.64 5.84 -6.14
N VAL A 12 -41.41 5.45 -7.40
CA VAL A 12 -41.88 4.17 -7.96
C VAL A 12 -41.24 3.00 -7.21
N VAL A 13 -39.90 2.98 -7.07
CA VAL A 13 -39.18 1.93 -6.33
C VAL A 13 -39.66 1.82 -4.88
N ARG A 14 -39.90 2.96 -4.22
CA ARG A 14 -40.48 2.96 -2.88
C ARG A 14 -41.86 2.31 -2.85
N GLY A 15 -42.71 2.61 -3.84
CA GLY A 15 -44.03 1.97 -3.99
C GLY A 15 -43.94 0.46 -4.22
N LEU A 16 -42.96 0.01 -5.01
CA LEU A 16 -42.70 -1.42 -5.24
C LEU A 16 -42.24 -2.15 -3.96
N LEU A 17 -41.48 -1.47 -3.10
CA LEU A 17 -40.99 -2.03 -1.84
C LEU A 17 -41.99 -1.91 -0.69
N GLN A 18 -43.01 -1.05 -0.79
CA GLN A 18 -43.95 -0.78 0.29
C GLN A 18 -44.70 -2.03 0.83
N PRO A 19 -45.09 -3.02 0.00
CA PRO A 19 -45.76 -4.23 0.49
C PRO A 19 -44.89 -5.13 1.37
N SER A 20 -43.59 -5.22 1.09
CA SER A 20 -42.64 -6.08 1.82
C SER A 20 -41.80 -5.32 2.86
N HIS A 21 -41.60 -4.02 2.66
CA HIS A 21 -40.77 -3.14 3.49
C HIS A 21 -41.43 -1.75 3.68
N PRO A 22 -42.50 -1.67 4.49
CA PRO A 22 -43.26 -0.42 4.66
C PRO A 22 -42.48 0.71 5.36
N SER A 23 -41.35 0.41 6.00
CA SER A 23 -40.49 1.36 6.69
C SER A 23 -39.50 2.11 5.78
N VAL A 24 -39.45 1.83 4.47
CA VAL A 24 -38.52 2.50 3.56
C VAL A 24 -38.84 3.99 3.45
N SER A 25 -37.87 4.81 3.88
CA SER A 25 -37.99 6.26 3.87
C SER A 25 -37.77 6.84 2.47
N HIS A 26 -38.20 8.08 2.26
CA HIS A 26 -37.94 8.78 0.99
C HIS A 26 -36.44 8.95 0.71
N GLY A 27 -35.64 9.28 1.73
CA GLY A 27 -34.17 9.38 1.59
C GLY A 27 -33.54 8.05 1.17
N GLN A 28 -33.96 6.94 1.77
CA GLN A 28 -33.49 5.61 1.38
C GLN A 28 -33.87 5.27 -0.07
N SER A 29 -35.07 5.63 -0.52
CA SER A 29 -35.45 5.41 -1.92
C SER A 29 -34.62 6.22 -2.92
N LEU A 30 -34.18 7.42 -2.53
CA LEU A 30 -33.26 8.23 -3.33
C LEU A 30 -31.86 7.63 -3.38
N ASP A 31 -31.37 7.06 -2.28
CA ASP A 31 -30.08 6.35 -2.28
C ASP A 31 -30.12 5.04 -3.09
N LEU A 32 -31.29 4.39 -3.15
CA LEU A 32 -31.47 3.22 -4.00
C LEU A 32 -31.46 3.58 -5.48
N ILE A 33 -32.17 4.65 -5.87
CA ILE A 33 -32.26 5.04 -7.28
C ILE A 33 -30.94 5.52 -7.87
N ALA A 34 -30.01 5.95 -7.02
CA ALA A 34 -28.63 6.26 -7.43
C ALA A 34 -27.95 5.07 -8.13
N ALA A 35 -28.42 3.83 -7.95
CA ALA A 35 -27.92 2.66 -8.67
C ALA A 35 -28.10 2.76 -10.19
N LEU A 36 -29.16 3.42 -10.66
CA LEU A 36 -29.46 3.55 -12.08
C LEU A 36 -28.29 4.22 -12.83
N PRO A 37 -27.76 5.38 -12.41
CA PRO A 37 -26.54 5.96 -12.99
C PRO A 37 -25.22 5.33 -12.50
N GLY A 38 -25.26 4.24 -11.73
CA GLY A 38 -24.06 3.62 -11.14
C GLY A 38 -23.44 4.44 -10.01
N LEU A 39 -24.27 5.17 -9.26
CA LEU A 39 -23.87 6.03 -8.14
C LEU A 39 -24.26 5.40 -6.80
N ARG A 40 -23.53 5.76 -5.74
CA ARG A 40 -23.65 5.14 -4.43
C ARG A 40 -24.85 5.64 -3.63
N ASN A 41 -25.12 6.94 -3.72
CA ASN A 41 -26.15 7.61 -2.92
C ASN A 41 -26.66 8.89 -3.59
N TRP A 42 -27.67 9.52 -2.98
CA TRP A 42 -28.27 10.73 -3.51
C TRP A 42 -27.31 11.95 -3.56
N PRO A 43 -26.42 12.18 -2.57
CA PRO A 43 -25.37 13.20 -2.70
C PRO A 43 -24.52 13.09 -3.97
N GLU A 44 -24.15 11.88 -4.39
CA GLU A 44 -23.40 11.68 -5.64
C GLU A 44 -24.19 12.01 -6.90
N VAL A 45 -25.50 11.72 -6.91
CA VAL A 45 -26.39 12.14 -8.00
C VAL A 45 -26.34 13.66 -8.20
N MET A 46 -26.18 14.42 -7.11
CA MET A 46 -26.04 15.87 -7.18
C MET A 46 -24.62 16.33 -7.54
N ALA A 47 -23.59 15.54 -7.19
CA ALA A 47 -22.19 15.84 -7.48
C ALA A 47 -21.79 15.51 -8.93
N PHE A 48 -22.46 14.55 -9.57
CA PHE A 48 -22.14 14.04 -10.91
C PHE A 48 -23.32 14.20 -11.90
N PRO A 49 -23.73 15.45 -12.22
CA PRO A 49 -24.87 15.70 -13.10
C PRO A 49 -24.67 15.14 -14.51
N ASP A 50 -23.44 15.08 -15.01
CA ASP A 50 -23.13 14.55 -16.35
C ASP A 50 -23.35 13.03 -16.43
N ARG A 51 -23.03 12.28 -15.35
CA ARG A 51 -23.34 10.85 -15.27
C ARG A 51 -24.83 10.58 -15.25
N VAL A 52 -25.59 11.42 -14.53
CA VAL A 52 -27.06 11.36 -14.52
C VAL A 52 -27.61 11.64 -15.93
N ALA A 53 -27.07 12.66 -16.60
CA ALA A 53 -27.42 13.02 -17.97
C ALA A 53 -27.19 11.87 -18.95
N ALA A 54 -26.02 11.22 -18.88
CA ALA A 54 -25.61 10.12 -19.74
C ALA A 54 -26.38 8.80 -19.50
N THR A 55 -27.02 8.64 -18.34
CA THR A 55 -27.71 7.39 -17.99
C THR A 55 -29.01 7.22 -18.78
N GLU A 56 -29.20 6.07 -19.42
CA GLU A 56 -30.47 5.65 -19.98
C GLU A 56 -31.15 4.60 -19.08
N LEU A 57 -32.48 4.59 -19.04
CA LEU A 57 -33.23 3.55 -18.32
C LEU A 57 -33.31 2.30 -19.19
N ASP A 58 -32.35 1.39 -19.01
CA ASP A 58 -32.21 0.15 -19.77
C ASP A 58 -32.02 -1.08 -18.84
N THR A 59 -31.76 -2.25 -19.44
CA THR A 59 -31.55 -3.50 -18.70
C THR A 59 -30.28 -3.48 -17.84
N ALA A 60 -29.26 -2.68 -18.19
CA ALA A 60 -28.03 -2.58 -17.40
C ALA A 60 -28.24 -1.71 -16.16
N ALA A 61 -28.86 -0.53 -16.33
CA ALA A 61 -29.24 0.36 -15.23
C ALA A 61 -30.18 -0.32 -14.24
N THR A 62 -31.17 -1.04 -14.75
CA THR A 62 -32.09 -1.83 -13.90
C THR A 62 -31.46 -3.09 -13.34
N GLY A 63 -30.44 -3.66 -13.98
CA GLY A 63 -29.63 -4.74 -13.39
C GLY A 63 -28.91 -4.30 -12.12
N ARG A 64 -28.28 -3.12 -12.14
CA ARG A 64 -27.65 -2.52 -10.95
C ARG A 64 -28.64 -2.31 -9.82
N LEU A 65 -29.84 -1.81 -10.14
CA LEU A 65 -30.89 -1.59 -9.16
C LEU A 65 -31.45 -2.92 -8.62
N ALA A 66 -31.73 -3.90 -9.47
CA ALA A 66 -32.19 -5.24 -9.09
C ALA A 66 -31.22 -5.90 -8.10
N PHE A 67 -29.92 -5.84 -8.41
CA PHE A 67 -28.88 -6.33 -7.52
C PHE A 67 -28.87 -5.60 -6.17
N ARG A 68 -28.98 -4.27 -6.18
CA ARG A 68 -29.04 -3.46 -4.94
C ARG A 68 -30.27 -3.79 -4.09
N LEU A 69 -31.42 -4.04 -4.72
CA LEU A 69 -32.66 -4.43 -4.04
C LEU A 69 -32.53 -5.83 -3.43
N LYS A 70 -31.95 -6.79 -4.16
CA LYS A 70 -31.67 -8.14 -3.66
C LYS A 70 -30.73 -8.11 -2.46
N LYS A 71 -29.64 -7.35 -2.53
CA LYS A 71 -28.62 -7.27 -1.47
C LYS A 71 -29.14 -6.56 -0.21
N ARG A 72 -29.89 -5.46 -0.34
CA ARG A 72 -30.34 -4.66 0.82
C ARG A 72 -31.68 -5.09 1.41
N PHE A 73 -32.54 -5.72 0.62
CA PHE A 73 -33.91 -6.04 1.03
C PHE A 73 -34.30 -7.49 0.78
N ALA A 74 -33.40 -8.35 0.27
CA ALA A 74 -33.71 -9.73 -0.14
C ALA A 74 -34.86 -9.82 -1.16
N VAL A 75 -35.02 -8.77 -1.97
CA VAL A 75 -36.05 -8.67 -3.01
C VAL A 75 -35.46 -9.09 -4.34
N ASP A 76 -35.88 -10.25 -4.85
CA ASP A 76 -35.38 -10.81 -6.11
C ASP A 76 -36.25 -10.37 -7.28
N TRP A 77 -35.73 -9.46 -8.10
CA TRP A 77 -36.39 -8.95 -9.29
C TRP A 77 -35.43 -9.15 -10.46
N SER A 78 -35.92 -9.67 -11.58
CA SER A 78 -35.10 -9.67 -12.78
C SER A 78 -34.92 -8.24 -13.31
N PRO A 79 -33.79 -7.94 -13.98
CA PRO A 79 -33.60 -6.65 -14.63
C PRO A 79 -34.73 -6.29 -15.61
N GLN A 80 -35.31 -7.29 -16.28
CA GLN A 80 -36.41 -7.08 -17.23
C GLN A 80 -37.74 -6.74 -16.53
N GLU A 81 -38.08 -7.41 -15.43
CA GLU A 81 -39.27 -7.09 -14.62
C GLU A 81 -39.16 -5.68 -14.03
N LEU A 82 -37.95 -5.32 -13.57
CA LEU A 82 -37.71 -4.01 -13.00
C LEU A 82 -37.73 -2.91 -14.06
N LEU A 83 -37.16 -3.15 -15.25
CA LEU A 83 -37.26 -2.24 -16.38
C LEU A 83 -38.72 -2.03 -16.83
N ALA A 84 -39.49 -3.10 -16.90
CA ALA A 84 -40.92 -3.02 -17.21
C ALA A 84 -41.70 -2.23 -16.14
N ALA A 85 -41.37 -2.41 -14.85
CA ALA A 85 -42.02 -1.70 -13.76
C ALA A 85 -41.64 -0.21 -13.67
N LEU A 86 -40.44 0.16 -14.12
CA LEU A 86 -39.92 1.53 -14.08
C LEU A 86 -40.20 2.32 -15.36
N SER A 87 -40.63 1.66 -16.43
CA SER A 87 -40.98 2.30 -17.71
C SER A 87 -42.49 2.60 -17.78
N PRO A 88 -42.94 3.85 -18.00
CA PRO A 88 -44.35 4.16 -18.21
C PRO A 88 -44.92 3.48 -19.47
N PRO A 89 -46.22 3.14 -19.53
CA PRO A 89 -46.85 2.68 -20.76
C PRO A 89 -46.79 3.80 -21.81
N GLY A 90 -45.96 3.63 -22.84
CA GLY A 90 -45.83 4.57 -23.96
C GLY A 90 -44.46 5.25 -24.13
N SER A 91 -43.47 5.00 -23.26
CA SER A 91 -42.10 5.48 -23.51
C SER A 91 -41.41 4.59 -24.54
N VAL A 92 -41.05 5.17 -25.69
CA VAL A 92 -40.19 4.54 -26.70
C VAL A 92 -38.87 4.17 -26.03
N VAL A 93 -38.60 2.86 -25.95
CA VAL A 93 -37.33 2.30 -25.45
C VAL A 93 -36.20 2.85 -26.31
N SER A 94 -35.33 3.66 -25.71
CA SER A 94 -34.12 4.17 -26.36
C SER A 94 -33.27 2.99 -26.85
N ARG A 95 -32.71 3.13 -28.05
CA ARG A 95 -31.86 2.13 -28.71
C ARG A 95 -30.81 1.61 -27.73
N ARG A 96 -30.72 0.29 -27.55
CA ARG A 96 -29.56 -0.37 -26.91
C ARG A 96 -28.28 0.31 -27.41
N ALA A 97 -27.48 0.84 -26.48
CA ALA A 97 -26.14 1.29 -26.81
C ALA A 97 -25.41 0.17 -27.57
N PRO A 98 -24.63 0.48 -28.62
CA PRO A 98 -23.87 -0.54 -29.34
C PRO A 98 -22.98 -1.30 -28.35
N GLN A 99 -22.98 -2.64 -28.44
CA GLN A 99 -22.15 -3.49 -27.61
C GLN A 99 -20.99 -4.01 -28.45
N VAL A 100 -19.77 -3.85 -27.96
CA VAL A 100 -18.57 -4.40 -28.57
C VAL A 100 -18.33 -5.80 -27.98
N TRP A 101 -17.99 -6.75 -28.84
CA TRP A 101 -17.74 -8.14 -28.47
C TRP A 101 -18.88 -8.80 -27.67
N PRO A 102 -20.11 -8.86 -28.21
CA PRO A 102 -21.28 -9.41 -27.49
C PRO A 102 -21.17 -10.91 -27.20
N ALA A 103 -20.46 -11.66 -28.04
CA ALA A 103 -20.17 -13.09 -27.85
C ALA A 103 -18.90 -13.34 -27.02
N GLY A 104 -18.21 -12.27 -26.59
CA GLY A 104 -16.96 -12.38 -25.83
C GLY A 104 -17.17 -12.81 -24.37
N PRO A 105 -16.07 -12.97 -23.62
CA PRO A 105 -16.06 -13.34 -22.20
C PRO A 105 -16.92 -12.41 -21.34
N VAL A 106 -17.27 -12.78 -20.11
CA VAL A 106 -18.11 -11.90 -19.28
C VAL A 106 -17.36 -10.59 -18.94
N PRO A 107 -18.04 -9.44 -18.85
CA PRO A 107 -17.43 -8.21 -18.32
C PRO A 107 -16.80 -8.43 -16.94
N GLY A 108 -15.73 -7.72 -16.66
CA GLY A 108 -14.95 -7.95 -15.45
C GLY A 108 -13.48 -7.58 -15.57
N VAL A 109 -12.80 -7.68 -14.44
CA VAL A 109 -11.36 -7.48 -14.29
C VAL A 109 -10.65 -8.83 -14.36
N TYR A 110 -9.67 -8.93 -15.25
CA TYR A 110 -8.85 -10.10 -15.51
C TYR A 110 -7.38 -9.74 -15.29
N ILE A 111 -6.66 -10.59 -14.56
CA ILE A 111 -5.29 -10.29 -14.12
C ILE A 111 -4.28 -11.12 -14.90
N THR A 112 -3.15 -10.53 -15.23
CA THR A 112 -1.96 -11.26 -15.69
C THR A 112 -0.68 -10.61 -15.19
N THR A 113 0.40 -11.37 -15.17
CA THR A 113 1.76 -10.90 -14.90
C THR A 113 2.65 -10.99 -16.14
N SER A 114 2.07 -11.31 -17.31
CA SER A 114 2.80 -11.54 -18.57
C SER A 114 2.39 -10.50 -19.61
N GLN A 115 3.37 -9.81 -20.20
CA GLN A 115 3.13 -8.93 -21.34
C GLN A 115 2.73 -9.75 -22.58
N ASP A 116 3.31 -10.93 -22.77
CA ASP A 116 2.99 -11.81 -23.90
C ASP A 116 1.51 -12.23 -23.89
N ALA A 117 0.91 -12.42 -22.70
CA ALA A 117 -0.52 -12.70 -22.55
C ALA A 117 -1.40 -11.51 -22.94
N ILE A 118 -0.95 -10.27 -22.69
CA ILE A 118 -1.64 -9.05 -23.14
C ILE A 118 -1.57 -8.94 -24.66
N ASP A 119 -0.39 -9.20 -25.25
CA ASP A 119 -0.19 -9.12 -26.69
C ASP A 119 -1.05 -10.18 -27.42
N ALA A 120 -1.11 -11.41 -26.89
CA ALA A 120 -1.99 -12.46 -27.41
C ALA A 120 -3.48 -12.11 -27.27
N LEU A 121 -3.89 -11.50 -26.14
CA LEU A 121 -5.27 -11.05 -25.94
C LEU A 121 -5.69 -9.98 -26.96
N LEU A 122 -4.78 -9.09 -27.33
CA LEU A 122 -5.03 -8.04 -28.32
C LEU A 122 -5.28 -8.65 -29.71
N GLU A 123 -4.52 -9.68 -30.09
CA GLU A 123 -4.76 -10.46 -31.31
C GLU A 123 -6.15 -11.13 -31.31
N VAL A 124 -6.49 -11.84 -30.22
CA VAL A 124 -7.80 -12.49 -30.06
C VAL A 124 -8.94 -11.50 -30.14
N TYR A 125 -8.79 -10.32 -29.53
CA TYR A 125 -9.80 -9.27 -29.55
C TYR A 125 -9.98 -8.66 -30.94
N GLU A 126 -8.89 -8.38 -31.66
CA GLU A 126 -8.93 -7.84 -33.02
C GLU A 126 -9.68 -8.78 -33.95
N ASP A 127 -9.35 -10.07 -33.93
CA ASP A 127 -10.00 -11.10 -34.73
C ASP A 127 -11.49 -11.24 -34.39
N ALA A 128 -11.84 -11.21 -33.09
CA ALA A 128 -13.21 -11.41 -32.64
C ALA A 128 -14.12 -10.20 -32.85
N THR A 129 -13.56 -9.01 -33.10
CA THR A 129 -14.31 -7.75 -33.18
C THR A 129 -14.18 -7.02 -34.51
N ASP A 130 -13.49 -7.61 -35.49
CA ASP A 130 -13.20 -7.00 -36.80
C ASP A 130 -12.45 -5.67 -36.64
N GLY A 131 -11.43 -5.67 -35.76
CA GLY A 131 -10.59 -4.50 -35.50
C GLY A 131 -11.24 -3.40 -34.66
N ALA A 132 -12.08 -3.75 -33.68
CA ALA A 132 -12.60 -2.74 -32.76
C ALA A 132 -11.48 -2.07 -31.95
N VAL A 133 -11.70 -0.80 -31.60
CA VAL A 133 -10.75 -0.02 -30.84
C VAL A 133 -10.55 -0.60 -29.43
N VAL A 134 -9.30 -0.65 -28.99
CA VAL A 134 -8.88 -0.95 -27.62
C VAL A 134 -8.46 0.36 -26.94
N TYR A 135 -8.73 0.51 -25.65
CA TYR A 135 -8.18 1.62 -24.86
C TYR A 135 -7.14 1.07 -23.90
N ALA A 136 -5.96 1.69 -23.87
CA ALA A 136 -4.83 1.14 -23.13
C ALA A 136 -4.10 2.19 -22.31
N GLU A 137 -3.53 1.75 -21.20
CA GLU A 137 -2.40 2.38 -20.54
C GLU A 137 -1.16 1.55 -20.85
N ARG A 138 -0.04 2.20 -21.21
CA ARG A 138 1.33 1.68 -21.38
C ARG A 138 1.43 0.27 -22.00
N ALA A 139 1.14 -0.79 -21.24
CA ALA A 139 1.18 -2.20 -21.65
C ALA A 139 0.47 -2.48 -22.98
N GLY A 140 -0.64 -1.79 -23.30
CA GLY A 140 -1.34 -1.95 -24.58
C GLY A 140 -1.02 -0.90 -25.65
N ASN A 141 -0.24 0.13 -25.33
CA ASN A 141 -0.07 1.32 -26.19
C ASN A 141 0.73 1.04 -27.47
N GLN A 142 1.43 -0.09 -27.54
CA GLN A 142 2.19 -0.47 -28.74
C GLN A 142 1.30 -1.09 -29.82
N TRP A 143 0.05 -1.45 -29.49
CA TRP A 143 -0.88 -2.04 -30.44
C TRP A 143 -1.45 -0.98 -31.39
N ALA A 144 -1.46 -1.26 -32.70
CA ALA A 144 -1.88 -0.30 -33.72
C ALA A 144 -3.34 0.16 -33.56
N GLY A 145 -4.21 -0.71 -33.05
CA GLY A 145 -5.63 -0.42 -32.76
C GLY A 145 -5.91 0.21 -31.39
N SER A 146 -4.86 0.56 -30.62
CA SER A 146 -5.01 1.12 -29.28
C SER A 146 -5.18 2.65 -29.27
N ILE A 147 -6.06 3.14 -28.40
CA ILE A 147 -6.12 4.53 -27.96
C ILE A 147 -5.43 4.64 -26.61
N ASP A 148 -4.37 5.44 -26.56
CA ASP A 148 -3.68 5.76 -25.32
C ASP A 148 -4.59 6.59 -24.40
N LEU A 149 -4.83 6.10 -23.19
CA LEU A 149 -5.60 6.79 -22.16
C LEU A 149 -4.82 7.97 -21.53
N GLY A 150 -3.52 8.08 -21.82
CA GLY A 150 -2.69 9.22 -21.43
C GLY A 150 -2.56 9.36 -19.90
N GLU A 151 -2.29 10.59 -19.44
CA GLU A 151 -1.99 10.85 -18.03
C GLU A 151 -3.17 10.63 -17.08
N TYR A 152 -4.41 10.78 -17.57
CA TYR A 152 -5.62 10.56 -16.78
C TYR A 152 -6.04 9.09 -16.72
N GLY A 153 -5.52 8.23 -17.60
CA GLY A 153 -5.76 6.79 -17.55
C GLY A 153 -7.26 6.44 -17.50
N LEU A 154 -7.61 5.53 -16.58
CA LEU A 154 -8.99 5.15 -16.28
C LEU A 154 -9.90 6.29 -15.78
N TRP A 155 -9.36 7.45 -15.39
CA TRP A 155 -10.16 8.63 -15.00
C TRP A 155 -10.52 9.53 -16.19
N SER A 156 -10.16 9.14 -17.42
CA SER A 156 -10.53 9.87 -18.62
C SER A 156 -12.06 9.90 -18.79
N SER A 157 -12.64 11.11 -18.86
CA SER A 157 -14.08 11.31 -19.14
C SER A 157 -14.50 10.84 -20.54
N GLY A 158 -13.53 10.56 -21.41
CA GLY A 158 -13.79 9.91 -22.69
C GLY A 158 -14.35 8.49 -22.54
N LEU A 159 -13.99 7.78 -21.45
CA LEU A 159 -14.45 6.42 -21.17
C LEU A 159 -15.96 6.35 -20.92
N ASP A 160 -16.59 7.43 -20.44
CA ASP A 160 -18.05 7.50 -20.24
C ASP A 160 -18.85 7.34 -21.54
N ARG A 161 -18.20 7.54 -22.69
CA ARG A 161 -18.80 7.44 -24.03
C ARG A 161 -18.42 6.16 -24.76
N VAL A 162 -17.57 5.33 -24.16
CA VAL A 162 -17.08 4.10 -24.76
C VAL A 162 -18.19 3.05 -24.72
N PRO A 163 -18.44 2.31 -25.82
CA PRO A 163 -19.51 1.33 -25.84
C PRO A 163 -19.25 0.19 -24.85
N SER A 164 -20.34 -0.41 -24.35
CA SER A 164 -20.23 -1.52 -23.40
C SER A 164 -19.54 -2.73 -24.04
N GLY A 165 -18.78 -3.48 -23.24
CA GLY A 165 -18.04 -4.65 -23.71
C GLY A 165 -16.69 -4.36 -24.36
N THR A 166 -16.32 -3.09 -24.56
CA THR A 166 -14.97 -2.72 -25.02
C THR A 166 -13.88 -3.25 -24.08
N LEU A 167 -12.77 -3.68 -24.68
CA LEU A 167 -11.55 -4.09 -23.98
C LEU A 167 -10.74 -2.87 -23.53
N LEU A 168 -10.39 -2.84 -22.25
CA LEU A 168 -9.47 -1.88 -21.65
C LEU A 168 -8.20 -2.63 -21.17
N ILE A 169 -7.02 -2.11 -21.46
CA ILE A 169 -5.74 -2.63 -20.96
C ILE A 169 -5.18 -1.65 -19.93
N VAL A 170 -4.84 -2.16 -18.74
CA VAL A 170 -4.34 -1.35 -17.61
C VAL A 170 -3.00 -1.90 -17.15
N GLY A 171 -2.04 -1.02 -16.87
CA GLY A 171 -0.75 -1.40 -16.30
C GLY A 171 0.45 -1.19 -17.23
N PRO A 172 1.64 -1.67 -16.84
CA PRO A 172 1.89 -2.51 -15.66
C PRO A 172 1.62 -1.76 -14.34
N LEU A 173 0.78 -2.34 -13.50
CA LEU A 173 0.58 -1.91 -12.11
C LEU A 173 1.69 -2.52 -11.26
N LYS A 174 2.46 -1.67 -10.60
CA LYS A 174 3.58 -2.09 -9.76
C LYS A 174 3.09 -2.41 -8.36
N PHE A 175 3.31 -3.63 -7.91
CA PHE A 175 3.03 -4.06 -6.55
C PHE A 175 4.32 -4.00 -5.74
N ASP A 176 4.53 -2.84 -5.15
CA ASP A 176 5.62 -2.56 -4.22
C ASP A 176 5.12 -1.62 -3.11
N GLN A 177 5.93 -1.44 -2.07
CA GLN A 177 5.59 -0.63 -0.91
C GLN A 177 5.24 0.82 -1.32
N GLN A 178 5.95 1.40 -2.30
CA GLN A 178 5.74 2.76 -2.78
C GLN A 178 4.41 2.93 -3.54
N SER A 179 4.04 1.94 -4.34
CA SER A 179 2.98 2.03 -5.35
C SER A 179 1.70 1.31 -4.94
N TRP A 180 1.71 0.61 -3.80
CA TRP A 180 0.60 -0.21 -3.31
C TRP A 180 -0.74 0.53 -3.31
N ASN A 181 -0.80 1.72 -2.71
CA ASN A 181 -2.03 2.51 -2.66
C ASN A 181 -2.50 2.95 -4.06
N ASP A 182 -1.57 3.45 -4.89
CA ASP A 182 -1.85 3.94 -6.24
C ASP A 182 -2.31 2.80 -7.18
N ALA A 183 -1.82 1.58 -6.96
CA ALA A 183 -2.29 0.38 -7.65
C ALA A 183 -3.71 0.01 -7.20
N GLY A 184 -4.01 0.12 -5.90
CA GLY A 184 -5.36 -0.05 -5.35
C GLY A 184 -6.38 0.90 -5.95
N GLU A 185 -6.04 2.19 -6.10
CA GLU A 185 -6.90 3.20 -6.73
C GLU A 185 -7.22 2.88 -8.19
N ARG A 186 -6.22 2.39 -8.94
CA ARG A 186 -6.42 1.95 -10.33
C ARG A 186 -7.29 0.70 -10.43
N LEU A 187 -7.09 -0.26 -9.54
CA LEU A 187 -7.92 -1.47 -9.49
C LEU A 187 -9.37 -1.16 -9.10
N GLU A 188 -9.58 -0.26 -8.13
CA GLU A 188 -10.91 0.24 -7.76
C GLU A 188 -11.61 0.90 -8.96
N MET A 189 -10.89 1.73 -9.72
CA MET A 189 -11.46 2.35 -10.92
C MET A 189 -11.74 1.33 -12.04
N ALA A 190 -10.87 0.33 -12.22
CA ALA A 190 -11.12 -0.77 -13.14
C ALA A 190 -12.40 -1.53 -12.75
N CYS A 191 -12.55 -1.90 -11.48
CA CYS A 191 -13.77 -2.57 -11.00
C CYS A 191 -15.02 -1.72 -11.28
N ASN A 192 -14.95 -0.41 -11.08
CA ASN A 192 -16.03 0.52 -11.39
C ASN A 192 -16.40 0.54 -12.88
N HIS A 193 -15.43 0.53 -13.79
CA HIS A 193 -15.66 0.47 -15.24
C HIS A 193 -16.29 -0.86 -15.67
N ALA A 194 -15.86 -1.97 -15.06
CA ALA A 194 -16.45 -3.27 -15.31
C ALA A 194 -17.92 -3.34 -14.83
N LEU A 195 -18.22 -2.85 -13.62
CA LEU A 195 -19.56 -2.91 -13.03
C LEU A 195 -20.55 -1.92 -13.64
N ASN A 196 -20.10 -0.70 -13.93
CA ASN A 196 -20.99 0.38 -14.38
C ASN A 196 -21.19 0.40 -15.89
N SER A 197 -20.14 0.09 -16.64
CA SER A 197 -20.13 0.21 -18.10
C SER A 197 -20.05 -1.14 -18.81
N GLY A 198 -19.84 -2.24 -18.07
CA GLY A 198 -19.75 -3.58 -18.65
C GLY A 198 -18.49 -3.78 -19.48
N HIS A 199 -17.39 -3.09 -19.15
CA HIS A 199 -16.11 -3.25 -19.84
C HIS A 199 -15.41 -4.56 -19.43
N ARG A 200 -14.53 -5.03 -20.32
CA ARG A 200 -13.58 -6.12 -20.05
C ARG A 200 -12.23 -5.48 -19.83
N ILE A 201 -11.61 -5.74 -18.68
CA ILE A 201 -10.41 -5.02 -18.29
C ILE A 201 -9.31 -6.03 -18.01
N ALA A 202 -8.29 -6.02 -18.84
CA ALA A 202 -7.09 -6.80 -18.60
C ALA A 202 -6.06 -5.92 -17.87
N VAL A 203 -5.58 -6.42 -16.73
CA VAL A 203 -4.64 -5.70 -15.87
C VAL A 203 -3.33 -6.47 -15.85
N LEU A 204 -2.28 -5.85 -16.38
CA LEU A 204 -0.91 -6.32 -16.22
C LEU A 204 -0.38 -5.88 -14.86
N VAL A 205 0.10 -6.82 -14.07
CA VAL A 205 0.67 -6.60 -12.74
C VAL A 205 2.15 -7.00 -12.73
N ASP A 206 2.99 -6.11 -12.21
CA ASP A 206 4.41 -6.36 -11.94
C ASP A 206 4.58 -6.52 -10.43
N THR A 207 4.95 -7.72 -9.99
CA THR A 207 4.99 -8.12 -8.58
C THR A 207 6.14 -9.10 -8.31
N PRO A 208 6.79 -9.05 -7.13
CA PRO A 208 7.76 -10.07 -6.73
C PRO A 208 7.13 -11.44 -6.44
N THR A 209 5.80 -11.53 -6.32
CA THR A 209 5.07 -12.76 -5.95
C THR A 209 3.94 -13.08 -6.95
N PRO A 210 4.25 -13.45 -8.20
CA PRO A 210 3.24 -13.72 -9.23
C PRO A 210 2.25 -14.83 -8.82
N GLU A 211 2.68 -15.80 -8.02
CA GLU A 211 1.87 -16.91 -7.53
C GLU A 211 0.74 -16.50 -6.57
N THR A 212 0.87 -15.34 -5.89
CA THR A 212 -0.16 -14.79 -4.99
C THR A 212 -0.86 -13.55 -5.54
N VAL A 213 -0.62 -13.18 -6.81
CA VAL A 213 -1.10 -11.92 -7.39
C VAL A 213 -2.62 -11.71 -7.25
N HIS A 214 -3.42 -12.78 -7.35
CA HIS A 214 -4.88 -12.69 -7.24
C HIS A 214 -5.33 -12.39 -5.81
N GLN A 215 -4.64 -12.95 -4.81
CA GLN A 215 -4.87 -12.67 -3.41
C GLN A 215 -4.49 -11.22 -3.09
N ASP A 216 -3.36 -10.74 -3.63
CA ASP A 216 -2.91 -9.36 -3.47
C ASP A 216 -3.87 -8.36 -4.15
N VAL A 217 -4.37 -8.67 -5.35
CA VAL A 217 -5.42 -7.87 -6.03
C VAL A 217 -6.71 -7.82 -5.21
N GLN A 218 -7.19 -8.98 -4.72
CA GLN A 218 -8.38 -9.00 -3.87
C GLN A 218 -8.16 -8.20 -2.58
N LEU A 219 -7.00 -8.33 -1.95
CA LEU A 219 -6.64 -7.56 -0.76
C LEU A 219 -6.65 -6.05 -1.05
N LEU A 220 -6.05 -5.61 -2.16
CA LEU A 220 -6.02 -4.21 -2.56
C LEU A 220 -7.41 -3.61 -2.76
N VAL A 221 -8.31 -4.35 -3.41
CA VAL A 221 -9.68 -3.91 -3.67
C VAL A 221 -10.53 -3.91 -2.38
N THR A 222 -10.42 -4.96 -1.57
CA THR A 222 -11.27 -5.12 -0.37
C THR A 222 -10.81 -4.28 0.83
N SER A 223 -9.54 -3.86 0.85
CA SER A 223 -8.99 -3.03 1.94
C SER A 223 -9.20 -1.52 1.75
N ARG A 224 -9.83 -1.10 0.64
CA ARG A 224 -10.11 0.32 0.39
C ARG A 224 -11.11 0.88 1.42
N PRO A 225 -10.92 2.14 1.87
CA PRO A 225 -11.96 2.87 2.60
C PRO A 225 -13.26 2.89 1.78
N ASP A 226 -14.40 2.67 2.44
CA ASP A 226 -15.73 2.67 1.80
C ASP A 226 -15.95 1.62 0.70
N HIS A 227 -15.14 0.56 0.64
CA HIS A 227 -15.36 -0.59 -0.24
C HIS A 227 -16.78 -1.18 -0.05
N THR A 228 -17.47 -1.48 -1.16
CA THR A 228 -18.85 -2.00 -1.11
C THR A 228 -19.09 -3.29 -1.88
N ASP A 229 -18.75 -3.32 -3.17
CA ASP A 229 -18.91 -4.48 -4.05
C ASP A 229 -17.92 -4.50 -5.23
N ASP A 230 -16.87 -3.70 -5.20
CA ASP A 230 -15.86 -3.64 -6.26
C ASP A 230 -15.19 -5.01 -6.52
N ASP A 231 -15.06 -5.83 -5.47
CA ASP A 231 -14.47 -7.17 -5.53
C ASP A 231 -15.32 -8.15 -6.35
N THR A 232 -16.61 -7.86 -6.54
CA THR A 232 -17.50 -8.65 -7.41
C THR A 232 -17.17 -8.49 -8.89
N ALA A 233 -16.41 -7.44 -9.26
CA ALA A 233 -15.91 -7.24 -10.61
C ALA A 233 -14.64 -8.06 -10.91
N LEU A 234 -14.01 -8.64 -9.89
CA LEU A 234 -12.81 -9.46 -10.04
C LEU A 234 -13.20 -10.83 -10.58
N THR A 235 -12.94 -11.04 -11.87
CA THR A 235 -13.51 -12.17 -12.61
C THR A 235 -12.50 -13.29 -12.84
N GLY A 236 -11.28 -12.98 -13.26
CA GLY A 236 -10.46 -14.02 -13.86
C GLY A 236 -9.01 -13.68 -14.15
N VAL A 237 -8.44 -14.47 -15.07
CA VAL A 237 -7.05 -14.40 -15.52
C VAL A 237 -7.02 -14.13 -17.03
N VAL A 238 -5.98 -13.45 -17.51
CA VAL A 238 -5.62 -13.48 -18.94
C VAL A 238 -4.63 -14.62 -19.13
N THR A 239 -4.99 -15.62 -19.93
CA THR A 239 -4.14 -16.79 -20.19
C THR A 239 -2.99 -16.45 -21.13
N ASP A 240 -1.98 -17.32 -21.18
CA ASP A 240 -0.85 -17.15 -22.10
C ASP A 240 -1.30 -17.17 -23.58
N ASP A 241 -2.43 -17.81 -23.89
CA ASP A 241 -3.05 -17.84 -25.21
C ASP A 241 -3.94 -16.61 -25.49
N GLY A 242 -3.99 -15.64 -24.58
CA GLY A 242 -4.77 -14.41 -24.74
C GLY A 242 -6.26 -14.53 -24.41
N GLU A 243 -6.69 -15.63 -23.79
CA GLU A 243 -8.10 -15.81 -23.40
C GLU A 243 -8.41 -15.14 -22.05
N LEU A 244 -9.60 -14.54 -21.94
CA LEU A 244 -10.12 -14.06 -20.65
C LEU A 244 -10.92 -15.18 -19.98
N GLU A 245 -10.28 -15.90 -19.07
CA GLU A 245 -10.89 -17.04 -18.39
C GLU A 245 -11.41 -16.67 -16.99
N PRO A 246 -12.70 -16.89 -16.69
CA PRO A 246 -13.23 -16.74 -15.34
C PRO A 246 -12.58 -17.70 -14.35
N ARG A 247 -12.30 -17.21 -13.15
CA ARG A 247 -11.65 -17.97 -12.08
C ARG A 247 -12.54 -17.99 -10.84
N THR A 248 -12.96 -19.18 -10.40
CA THR A 248 -13.79 -19.34 -9.20
C THR A 248 -13.17 -20.35 -8.21
N PRO A 249 -12.83 -19.95 -6.97
CA PRO A 249 -12.82 -18.58 -6.47
C PRO A 249 -11.71 -17.72 -7.12
N PHE A 250 -11.92 -16.40 -7.23
CA PHE A 250 -10.94 -15.47 -7.79
C PHE A 250 -9.59 -15.58 -7.06
N ALA A 251 -9.60 -15.42 -5.73
CA ALA A 251 -8.46 -15.63 -4.87
C ALA A 251 -8.57 -16.97 -4.13
N ARG A 252 -7.43 -17.66 -3.97
CA ARG A 252 -7.34 -18.87 -3.13
C ARG A 252 -6.86 -18.47 -1.73
N PRO A 253 -7.03 -19.32 -0.70
CA PRO A 253 -6.38 -19.09 0.59
C PRO A 253 -4.88 -18.84 0.41
N TRP A 254 -4.31 -17.99 1.27
CA TRP A 254 -2.88 -17.72 1.27
C TRP A 254 -2.08 -19.02 1.44
N PRO A 255 -0.91 -19.15 0.79
CA PRO A 255 -0.05 -20.30 0.99
C PRO A 255 0.41 -20.39 2.44
N ARG A 256 0.78 -21.60 2.87
CA ARG A 256 1.33 -21.81 4.20
C ARG A 256 2.66 -21.08 4.31
N ILE A 257 2.84 -20.31 5.39
CA ILE A 257 4.09 -19.60 5.64
C ILE A 257 5.25 -20.58 5.81
N GLU A 258 6.32 -20.32 5.07
CA GLU A 258 7.61 -20.96 5.27
C GLU A 258 8.36 -20.24 6.40
N LEU A 259 8.66 -20.99 7.46
CA LEU A 259 9.49 -20.49 8.55
C LEU A 259 10.95 -20.54 8.09
N VAL A 260 11.55 -19.37 7.90
CA VAL A 260 13.00 -19.22 7.72
C VAL A 260 13.62 -19.03 9.11
N PRO A 261 14.32 -20.03 9.67
CA PRO A 261 14.97 -19.88 10.97
C PRO A 261 16.05 -18.81 10.88
N SER A 262 16.21 -18.03 11.95
CA SER A 262 17.24 -17.01 11.98
C SER A 262 18.63 -17.65 12.12
N ALA A 263 19.48 -17.55 11.09
CA ALA A 263 20.89 -17.95 11.19
C ALA A 263 21.80 -16.81 11.70
N THR A 264 21.23 -15.68 12.11
CA THR A 264 21.99 -14.49 12.52
C THR A 264 22.43 -14.56 13.98
N THR A 265 23.56 -13.94 14.28
CA THR A 265 23.94 -13.58 15.63
C THR A 265 23.68 -12.09 15.86
N PRO A 266 23.46 -11.65 17.11
CA PRO A 266 23.26 -10.24 17.43
C PRO A 266 24.58 -9.43 17.45
N ASP A 267 25.69 -10.01 16.99
CA ASP A 267 27.05 -9.47 17.15
C ASP A 267 27.30 -8.15 16.41
N ALA A 268 26.42 -7.77 15.48
CA ALA A 268 26.49 -6.48 14.81
C ALA A 268 26.11 -5.31 15.74
N PHE A 269 25.42 -5.58 16.86
CA PHE A 269 25.13 -4.56 17.86
C PHE A 269 26.35 -4.30 18.75
N PRO A 270 26.70 -3.02 19.02
CA PRO A 270 27.69 -2.69 20.03
C PRO A 270 27.36 -3.32 21.38
N ALA A 271 28.38 -3.81 22.09
CA ALA A 271 28.22 -4.49 23.37
C ALA A 271 27.49 -3.64 24.42
N SER A 272 27.60 -2.31 24.34
CA SER A 272 26.95 -1.36 25.23
C SER A 272 25.43 -1.34 25.11
N ILE A 273 24.87 -1.64 23.93
CA ILE A 273 23.42 -1.65 23.70
C ILE A 273 22.82 -3.05 23.69
N MET A 274 23.64 -4.08 23.52
CA MET A 274 23.17 -5.45 23.33
C MET A 274 22.31 -5.96 24.50
N GLY A 275 22.82 -5.86 25.73
CA GLY A 275 22.08 -6.27 26.94
C GLY A 275 20.71 -5.58 27.07
N PRO A 276 20.67 -4.24 27.12
CA PRO A 276 19.43 -3.49 27.21
C PRO A 276 18.45 -3.75 26.06
N LEU A 277 18.94 -3.85 24.83
CA LEU A 277 18.09 -4.12 23.67
C LEU A 277 17.48 -5.52 23.75
N SER A 278 18.25 -6.54 24.13
CA SER A 278 17.75 -7.90 24.35
C SER A 278 16.59 -7.93 25.33
N GLU A 279 16.77 -7.27 26.48
CA GLU A 279 15.76 -7.23 27.54
C GLU A 279 14.50 -6.50 27.09
N ALA A 280 14.65 -5.39 26.36
CA ALA A 280 13.52 -4.63 25.84
C ALA A 280 12.69 -5.42 24.80
N LEU A 281 13.36 -6.24 23.98
CA LEU A 281 12.73 -7.05 22.94
C LEU A 281 12.16 -8.36 23.46
N ALA A 282 12.61 -8.82 24.63
CA ALA A 282 12.13 -10.06 25.24
C ALA A 282 10.60 -10.02 25.41
N GLY A 283 9.91 -10.94 24.72
CA GLY A 283 8.46 -11.05 24.77
C GLY A 283 7.67 -9.96 24.03
N LYS A 284 8.34 -9.03 23.33
CA LYS A 284 7.66 -8.08 22.45
C LYS A 284 7.30 -8.74 21.13
N THR A 285 6.04 -8.62 20.73
CA THR A 285 5.51 -9.20 19.49
C THR A 285 4.98 -8.16 18.50
N SER A 286 4.92 -6.89 18.91
CA SER A 286 4.36 -5.80 18.10
C SER A 286 5.04 -4.46 18.43
N GLY A 287 5.08 -3.56 17.45
CA GLY A 287 5.64 -2.21 17.59
C GLY A 287 6.65 -1.86 16.49
N LEU A 288 7.38 -0.77 16.69
CA LEU A 288 8.40 -0.30 15.73
C LEU A 288 9.81 -0.47 16.29
N LEU A 289 10.70 -1.02 15.46
CA LEU A 289 12.14 -1.13 15.70
C LEU A 289 12.88 -0.34 14.64
N LEU A 290 13.52 0.75 15.06
CA LEU A 290 14.17 1.69 14.16
C LEU A 290 15.68 1.65 14.36
N PHE A 291 16.41 1.33 13.30
CA PHE A 291 17.86 1.23 13.34
C PHE A 291 18.51 2.28 12.44
N GLY A 292 19.51 2.95 12.98
CA GLY A 292 20.29 4.00 12.32
C GLY A 292 21.72 3.60 12.09
N SER A 293 22.27 4.03 10.96
CA SER A 293 23.70 4.01 10.73
C SER A 293 24.17 5.36 10.20
N GLY A 294 25.33 5.81 10.70
CA GLY A 294 26.03 6.99 10.18
C GLY A 294 26.59 6.80 8.76
N THR A 295 26.61 5.58 8.23
CA THR A 295 27.12 5.26 6.89
C THR A 295 26.05 5.49 5.82
N ILE A 296 26.41 6.20 4.75
CA ILE A 296 25.53 6.40 3.60
C ILE A 296 25.66 5.20 2.65
N ASP A 297 24.81 4.21 2.86
CA ASP A 297 24.73 3.00 2.04
C ASP A 297 23.39 2.91 1.29
N GLU A 298 23.32 2.04 0.28
CA GLU A 298 22.08 1.72 -0.45
C GLU A 298 21.01 1.12 0.47
N HIS A 299 21.43 0.32 1.46
CA HIS A 299 20.58 -0.28 2.50
C HIS A 299 21.06 0.15 3.89
N PRO A 300 20.69 1.37 4.34
CA PRO A 300 21.16 1.91 5.61
C PRO A 300 20.84 1.00 6.80
N ALA A 301 21.81 0.81 7.69
CA ALA A 301 21.67 0.02 8.92
C ALA A 301 21.20 -1.43 8.72
N ILE A 302 21.31 -1.99 7.51
CA ILE A 302 20.78 -3.33 7.21
C ILE A 302 21.44 -4.44 8.05
N HIS A 303 22.69 -4.24 8.48
CA HIS A 303 23.38 -5.15 9.39
C HIS A 303 22.73 -5.19 10.79
N LEU A 304 22.25 -4.05 11.30
CA LEU A 304 21.50 -3.98 12.57
C LEU A 304 20.11 -4.59 12.41
N VAL A 305 19.43 -4.34 11.29
CA VAL A 305 18.16 -4.99 10.95
C VAL A 305 18.33 -6.51 10.95
N ALA A 306 19.37 -7.02 10.30
CA ALA A 306 19.69 -8.46 10.28
C ALA A 306 19.94 -9.00 11.69
N ALA A 307 20.78 -8.33 12.49
CA ALA A 307 21.07 -8.74 13.86
C ALA A 307 19.81 -8.75 14.76
N SER A 308 18.87 -7.84 14.53
CA SER A 308 17.60 -7.79 15.28
C SER A 308 16.71 -9.01 15.04
N LEU A 309 16.88 -9.74 13.93
CA LEU A 309 16.10 -10.95 13.64
C LEU A 309 16.40 -12.08 14.64
N ALA A 310 17.62 -12.17 15.16
CA ALA A 310 17.97 -13.08 16.25
C ALA A 310 17.24 -12.74 17.55
N LEU A 311 17.06 -11.45 17.84
CA LEU A 311 16.45 -10.96 19.09
C LEU A 311 14.92 -11.00 19.07
N THR A 312 14.31 -11.28 17.93
CA THR A 312 12.87 -11.16 17.73
C THR A 312 12.20 -12.44 17.24
N GLU A 313 12.92 -13.57 17.16
CA GLU A 313 12.38 -14.82 16.60
C GLU A 313 11.07 -15.28 17.24
N HIS A 314 10.89 -15.03 18.55
CA HIS A 314 9.66 -15.33 19.30
C HIS A 314 8.43 -14.57 18.80
N ALA A 315 8.60 -13.47 18.07
CA ALA A 315 7.49 -12.64 17.56
C ALA A 315 6.82 -13.24 16.32
N GLY A 316 7.36 -14.32 15.75
CA GLY A 316 6.74 -15.07 14.64
C GLY A 316 7.52 -14.98 13.33
N PRO A 317 6.91 -15.35 12.19
CA PRO A 317 7.59 -15.40 10.90
C PRO A 317 7.97 -14.01 10.40
N ALA A 318 9.14 -13.94 9.76
CA ALA A 318 9.69 -12.72 9.18
C ALA A 318 9.56 -12.70 7.66
N ALA A 319 9.28 -11.53 7.12
CA ALA A 319 9.34 -11.23 5.70
C ALA A 319 9.96 -9.84 5.48
N ARG A 320 10.43 -9.60 4.27
CA ARG A 320 10.84 -8.27 3.81
C ARG A 320 9.96 -7.83 2.66
N VAL A 321 9.70 -6.53 2.55
CA VAL A 321 8.85 -5.98 1.50
C VAL A 321 9.65 -5.24 0.44
N MET A 322 9.22 -5.32 -0.82
CA MET A 322 9.82 -4.60 -1.93
C MET A 322 9.60 -3.10 -1.76
N PRO A 323 10.65 -2.27 -1.63
CA PRO A 323 10.48 -0.85 -1.39
C PRO A 323 9.86 -0.13 -2.59
N ARG A 324 10.37 -0.45 -3.78
CA ARG A 324 9.96 0.10 -5.08
C ARG A 324 10.51 -0.77 -6.21
N HIS A 325 9.92 -0.71 -7.39
CA HIS A 325 10.54 -1.24 -8.60
C HIS A 325 11.72 -0.37 -9.04
N ARG A 326 12.86 -1.01 -9.32
CA ARG A 326 14.11 -0.37 -9.75
C ARG A 326 14.46 -0.78 -11.18
N SER A 327 15.18 0.10 -11.88
CA SER A 327 15.84 -0.25 -13.16
C SER A 327 16.95 -1.29 -12.98
N THR A 328 17.48 -1.43 -11.77
CA THR A 328 18.55 -2.38 -11.43
C THR A 328 18.11 -3.25 -10.24
N PRO A 329 17.40 -4.36 -10.49
CA PRO A 329 16.87 -5.23 -9.43
C PRO A 329 17.93 -5.92 -8.58
N SER A 330 19.16 -6.09 -9.09
CA SER A 330 20.26 -6.72 -8.34
C SER A 330 20.53 -6.03 -7.00
N LYS A 331 20.30 -4.72 -6.93
CA LYS A 331 20.47 -3.92 -5.72
C LYS A 331 19.58 -4.39 -4.58
N ASP A 332 18.39 -4.93 -4.85
CA ASP A 332 17.50 -5.43 -3.80
C ASP A 332 18.04 -6.72 -3.15
N TRP A 333 19.05 -7.35 -3.76
CA TRP A 333 19.72 -8.56 -3.28
C TRP A 333 21.11 -8.29 -2.66
N ASP A 334 21.59 -7.04 -2.74
CA ASP A 334 22.83 -6.55 -2.11
C ASP A 334 22.64 -6.30 -0.60
N VAL A 335 22.17 -7.33 0.11
CA VAL A 335 21.86 -7.33 1.54
C VAL A 335 22.52 -8.56 2.22
N PRO A 336 22.66 -8.57 3.56
CA PRO A 336 23.13 -9.75 4.28
C PRO A 336 22.28 -10.99 3.97
N GLU A 337 22.91 -12.18 3.97
CA GLU A 337 22.25 -13.44 3.58
C GLU A 337 20.97 -13.73 4.40
N ALA A 338 20.98 -13.39 5.68
CA ALA A 338 19.80 -13.55 6.53
C ALA A 338 18.61 -12.68 6.13
N ILE A 339 18.86 -11.51 5.53
CA ILE A 339 17.79 -10.69 4.94
C ILE A 339 17.40 -11.27 3.58
N ARG A 340 18.40 -11.69 2.78
CA ARG A 340 18.20 -12.24 1.44
C ARG A 340 17.30 -13.48 1.44
N ALA A 341 17.45 -14.34 2.44
CA ALA A 341 16.71 -15.58 2.59
C ALA A 341 15.23 -15.37 3.00
N LEU A 342 14.83 -14.16 3.40
CA LEU A 342 13.45 -13.88 3.77
C LEU A 342 12.55 -13.79 2.53
N PRO A 343 11.28 -14.23 2.64
CA PRO A 343 10.26 -13.98 1.62
C PRO A 343 10.22 -12.49 1.24
N PHE A 344 10.24 -12.21 -0.07
CA PHE A 344 10.23 -10.86 -0.61
C PHE A 344 8.86 -10.51 -1.16
N LEU A 345 8.06 -9.82 -0.35
CA LEU A 345 6.64 -9.58 -0.58
C LEU A 345 6.38 -8.16 -1.13
N PRO A 346 5.24 -7.90 -1.78
CA PRO A 346 5.01 -6.60 -2.41
C PRO A 346 4.80 -5.47 -1.39
N SER A 347 4.20 -5.73 -0.21
CA SER A 347 3.82 -4.69 0.74
C SER A 347 3.72 -5.20 2.18
N ILE A 348 3.60 -4.25 3.13
CA ILE A 348 3.36 -4.56 4.56
C ILE A 348 2.01 -5.24 4.72
N GLU A 349 1.00 -4.78 3.98
CA GLU A 349 -0.36 -5.30 3.95
C GLU A 349 -0.38 -6.75 3.49
N SER A 350 0.29 -7.06 2.37
CA SER A 350 0.41 -8.42 1.85
C SER A 350 1.11 -9.34 2.85
N ALA A 351 2.25 -8.90 3.40
CA ALA A 351 2.97 -9.64 4.43
C ALA A 351 2.10 -9.92 5.66
N TYR A 352 1.39 -8.92 6.16
CA TYR A 352 0.52 -9.07 7.32
C TYR A 352 -0.65 -10.02 7.06
N ALA A 353 -1.28 -9.92 5.88
CA ALA A 353 -2.40 -10.76 5.46
C ALA A 353 -2.01 -12.24 5.29
N GLN A 354 -0.80 -12.50 4.79
CA GLN A 354 -0.23 -13.84 4.71
C GLN A 354 0.09 -14.44 6.09
N GLY A 355 0.21 -13.60 7.13
CA GLY A 355 0.45 -14.01 8.51
C GLY A 355 1.86 -13.70 9.03
N TYR A 356 2.69 -12.98 8.28
CA TYR A 356 3.97 -12.51 8.79
C TYR A 356 3.78 -11.51 9.93
N ARG A 357 4.65 -11.58 10.93
CA ARG A 357 4.56 -10.78 12.17
C ARG A 357 5.84 -10.00 12.47
N ARG A 358 6.92 -10.27 11.74
CA ARG A 358 8.10 -9.41 11.66
C ARG A 358 8.26 -8.94 10.23
N ILE A 359 8.08 -7.65 9.99
CA ILE A 359 8.03 -7.11 8.63
C ILE A 359 9.14 -6.08 8.49
N ILE A 360 10.11 -6.39 7.65
CA ILE A 360 11.18 -5.46 7.29
C ILE A 360 10.66 -4.55 6.19
N TYR A 361 10.67 -3.25 6.44
CA TYR A 361 10.17 -2.23 5.52
C TYR A 361 11.16 -1.09 5.34
N THR A 362 10.99 -0.31 4.27
CA THR A 362 11.81 0.87 4.00
C THR A 362 11.03 2.13 4.38
N PRO A 363 11.45 2.93 5.37
CA PRO A 363 10.60 4.01 5.88
C PRO A 363 10.24 5.10 4.88
N SER A 364 11.02 5.26 3.81
CA SER A 364 10.76 6.26 2.77
C SER A 364 9.57 5.92 1.84
N TYR A 365 8.93 4.76 2.00
CA TYR A 365 7.86 4.32 1.10
C TYR A 365 6.58 3.88 1.83
N SER A 366 6.47 4.08 3.14
CA SER A 366 5.23 3.81 3.89
C SER A 366 4.69 5.08 4.52
N ARG A 367 3.38 5.28 4.39
CA ARG A 367 2.67 6.33 5.12
C ARG A 367 2.47 5.90 6.57
N SER A 368 2.42 6.89 7.47
CA SER A 368 2.41 6.66 8.91
C SER A 368 1.16 5.92 9.41
N ASP A 369 0.00 6.14 8.79
CA ASP A 369 -1.26 5.45 9.10
C ASP A 369 -1.18 3.94 8.89
N HIS A 370 -0.58 3.48 7.79
CA HIS A 370 -0.35 2.04 7.55
C HIS A 370 0.59 1.43 8.60
N LEU A 371 1.66 2.15 8.97
CA LEU A 371 2.59 1.72 10.02
C LEU A 371 1.87 1.63 11.38
N LEU A 372 1.01 2.59 11.71
CA LEU A 372 0.23 2.60 12.94
C LEU A 372 -0.78 1.45 12.99
N GLY A 373 -1.37 1.09 11.86
CA GLY A 373 -2.27 -0.06 11.75
C GLY A 373 -1.52 -1.37 12.02
N ALA A 374 -0.53 -1.68 11.19
CA ALA A 374 0.18 -2.95 11.24
C ALA A 374 1.02 -3.12 12.52
N SER A 375 1.60 -2.04 13.05
CA SER A 375 2.43 -2.12 14.26
C SER A 375 1.66 -2.52 15.52
N LYS A 376 0.31 -2.53 15.51
CA LYS A 376 -0.52 -3.01 16.61
C LYS A 376 -0.33 -4.50 16.88
N ASP A 377 -0.16 -5.26 15.81
CA ASP A 377 -0.17 -6.72 15.85
C ASP A 377 1.11 -7.35 15.25
N ALA A 378 1.99 -6.55 14.66
CA ALA A 378 3.28 -6.98 14.09
C ALA A 378 4.44 -6.09 14.55
N LEU A 379 5.65 -6.64 14.59
CA LEU A 379 6.90 -5.89 14.69
C LEU A 379 7.29 -5.39 13.30
N LEU A 380 7.32 -4.07 13.13
CA LEU A 380 7.85 -3.44 11.93
C LEU A 380 9.30 -3.03 12.19
N ILE A 381 10.20 -3.48 11.34
CA ILE A 381 11.64 -3.33 11.52
C ILE A 381 12.18 -2.54 10.34
N SER A 382 12.95 -1.49 10.61
CA SER A 382 13.52 -0.67 9.54
C SER A 382 14.93 -0.22 9.82
N GLY A 383 15.72 -0.16 8.75
CA GLY A 383 17.00 0.53 8.73
C GLY A 383 16.85 1.90 8.05
N ALA A 384 17.54 2.89 8.60
CA ALA A 384 17.56 4.25 8.09
C ALA A 384 18.95 4.87 8.21
N TYR A 385 19.22 5.86 7.37
CA TYR A 385 20.39 6.70 7.55
C TYR A 385 20.16 7.62 8.74
N GLY A 386 21.09 7.63 9.68
CA GLY A 386 21.04 8.49 10.86
C GLY A 386 22.15 8.16 11.85
N SER A 387 22.88 9.20 12.25
CA SER A 387 23.99 9.13 13.21
C SER A 387 23.57 9.35 14.68
N ASP A 388 22.31 9.76 14.89
CA ASP A 388 21.68 10.00 16.19
C ASP A 388 20.19 9.62 16.13
N LEU A 389 19.53 9.56 17.28
CA LEU A 389 18.12 9.14 17.36
C LEU A 389 17.17 10.07 16.61
N ALA A 390 17.45 11.37 16.60
CA ALA A 390 16.60 12.37 15.97
C ALA A 390 16.57 12.17 14.46
N GLN A 391 17.74 11.96 13.85
CA GLN A 391 17.88 11.66 12.43
C GLN A 391 17.18 10.36 12.05
N VAL A 392 17.34 9.31 12.86
CA VAL A 392 16.69 8.01 12.61
C VAL A 392 15.17 8.13 12.69
N PHE A 393 14.66 8.82 13.70
CA PHE A 393 13.22 9.06 13.85
C PHE A 393 12.67 9.89 12.68
N MET A 394 13.34 10.99 12.29
CA MET A 394 12.95 11.80 11.12
C MET A 394 12.92 10.98 9.84
N ALA A 395 13.96 10.18 9.60
CA ALA A 395 14.03 9.32 8.42
C ALA A 395 12.89 8.30 8.40
N SER A 396 12.39 7.92 9.59
CA SER A 396 11.32 6.95 9.77
C SER A 396 9.91 7.55 9.73
N SER A 397 9.75 8.86 9.95
CA SER A 397 8.45 9.55 10.03
C SER A 397 8.14 10.48 8.85
N ARG A 398 8.95 10.45 7.77
CA ARG A 398 8.92 11.42 6.65
C ARG A 398 7.56 11.73 6.02
N TYR A 399 6.58 10.82 6.11
CA TYR A 399 5.28 10.91 5.41
C TYR A 399 4.07 11.09 6.35
N GLY A 400 4.30 11.49 7.62
CA GLY A 400 3.26 11.73 8.62
C GLY A 400 3.02 13.20 8.93
N GLY A 401 1.81 13.53 9.41
CA GLY A 401 1.56 14.80 10.09
C GLY A 401 1.96 14.74 11.58
N ALA A 402 1.96 15.88 12.28
CA ALA A 402 2.35 15.94 13.70
C ALA A 402 1.57 14.96 14.62
N LYS A 403 0.29 14.70 14.34
CA LYS A 403 -0.52 13.71 15.06
C LYS A 403 -0.04 12.27 14.81
N ASP A 404 0.46 12.00 13.61
CA ASP A 404 0.95 10.68 13.25
C ASP A 404 2.33 10.45 13.88
N GLU A 405 3.16 11.48 14.00
CA GLU A 405 4.45 11.42 14.70
C GLU A 405 4.30 11.02 16.18
N GLU A 406 3.35 11.62 16.90
CA GLU A 406 3.00 11.20 18.27
C GLU A 406 2.61 9.74 18.34
N SER A 407 1.69 9.38 17.47
CA SER A 407 1.13 8.04 17.41
C SER A 407 2.25 7.04 17.11
N LEU A 408 3.17 7.37 16.20
CA LEU A 408 4.30 6.52 15.85
C LEU A 408 5.26 6.38 17.02
N LEU A 409 5.63 7.48 17.69
CA LEU A 409 6.50 7.44 18.86
C LEU A 409 5.93 6.54 19.95
N SER A 410 4.61 6.52 20.15
CA SER A 410 3.92 5.63 21.09
C SER A 410 4.02 4.14 20.73
N ARG A 411 4.28 3.82 19.45
CA ARG A 411 4.46 2.44 18.95
C ARG A 411 5.92 2.01 18.93
N ILE A 412 6.87 2.91 19.14
CA ILE A 412 8.30 2.57 19.17
C ILE A 412 8.59 1.68 20.37
N VAL A 413 9.28 0.58 20.12
CA VAL A 413 9.85 -0.28 21.16
C VAL A 413 11.28 0.16 21.44
N ALA A 414 12.07 0.37 20.39
CA ALA A 414 13.44 0.89 20.49
C ALA A 414 13.86 1.67 19.24
N ILE A 415 14.76 2.63 19.45
CA ILE A 415 15.54 3.28 18.40
C ILE A 415 17.01 3.12 18.78
N ALA A 416 17.82 2.60 17.86
CA ALA A 416 19.26 2.53 18.05
C ALA A 416 19.98 3.11 16.83
N ALA A 417 20.91 4.03 17.04
CA ALA A 417 21.79 4.55 16.00
C ALA A 417 23.23 4.14 16.31
N THR A 418 23.96 3.64 15.32
CA THR A 418 25.39 3.32 15.47
C THR A 418 26.23 4.10 14.46
N VAL A 419 27.43 4.47 14.90
CA VAL A 419 28.43 5.09 14.03
C VAL A 419 29.76 4.40 14.23
N ASP A 420 30.31 3.90 13.13
CA ASP A 420 31.60 3.26 13.05
C ASP A 420 32.70 4.31 12.81
N ILE A 421 33.72 4.30 13.68
CA ILE A 421 34.81 5.27 13.70
C ILE A 421 36.13 4.51 13.50
N ARG A 422 36.95 4.97 12.56
CA ARG A 422 38.29 4.42 12.38
C ARG A 422 39.18 4.74 13.58
N THR A 423 39.83 3.72 14.10
CA THR A 423 40.80 3.84 15.20
C THR A 423 42.21 4.05 14.68
N SER A 424 43.10 4.53 15.55
CA SER A 424 44.52 4.72 15.24
C SER A 424 45.26 3.44 14.82
N SER A 425 44.74 2.26 15.22
CA SER A 425 45.26 0.93 14.85
C SER A 425 44.65 0.36 13.57
N ASN A 426 43.92 1.18 12.79
CA ASN A 426 43.21 0.77 11.58
C ASN A 426 42.11 -0.30 11.79
N SER A 427 41.68 -0.49 13.05
CA SER A 427 40.45 -1.19 13.43
C SER A 427 39.26 -0.22 13.50
N THR A 428 38.05 -0.74 13.68
CA THR A 428 36.84 0.07 13.87
C THR A 428 36.42 0.05 15.33
N ALA A 429 36.08 1.21 15.88
CA ALA A 429 35.34 1.35 17.13
C ALA A 429 33.96 1.92 16.82
N SER A 430 32.93 1.41 17.47
CA SER A 430 31.56 1.87 17.24
C SER A 430 31.06 2.63 18.48
N VAL A 431 30.33 3.71 18.25
CA VAL A 431 29.52 4.38 19.27
C VAL A 431 28.05 4.18 18.98
N ALA A 432 27.23 4.16 20.03
CA ALA A 432 25.80 3.97 19.93
C ALA A 432 25.01 5.05 20.66
N ASP A 433 23.85 5.37 20.09
CA ASP A 433 22.76 6.06 20.79
C ASP A 433 21.57 5.10 20.88
N LEU A 434 20.97 4.97 22.06
CA LEU A 434 19.88 4.03 22.31
C LEU A 434 18.76 4.70 23.09
N TYR A 435 17.55 4.60 22.54
CA TYR A 435 16.30 4.84 23.24
C TYR A 435 15.48 3.56 23.29
N ILE A 436 14.97 3.24 24.47
CA ILE A 436 13.99 2.16 24.71
C ILE A 436 12.74 2.79 25.30
N ALA A 437 11.58 2.43 24.75
CA ALA A 437 10.32 2.93 25.26
C ALA A 437 10.09 2.48 26.71
N ASN A 438 9.90 3.46 27.57
CA ASN A 438 9.78 3.30 29.03
C ASN A 438 8.35 3.52 29.54
N GLY A 439 7.36 3.49 28.64
CA GLY A 439 5.94 3.69 28.97
C GLY A 439 5.57 5.11 29.40
N ARG A 440 6.50 6.08 29.32
CA ARG A 440 6.19 7.49 29.59
C ARG A 440 5.39 8.07 28.44
N ALA A 441 4.24 8.66 28.76
CA ALA A 441 3.47 9.42 27.81
C ALA A 441 4.20 10.73 27.49
N LEU A 442 4.43 10.98 26.21
CA LEU A 442 4.96 12.24 25.70
C LEU A 442 3.99 13.42 25.88
N GLY A 443 2.69 13.11 26.04
CA GLY A 443 1.61 14.04 25.67
C GLY A 443 1.58 14.21 24.15
N THR A 444 0.75 15.13 23.64
CA THR A 444 0.70 15.45 22.20
C THR A 444 1.86 16.36 21.82
N PRO A 445 2.95 15.86 21.19
CA PRO A 445 3.98 16.71 20.64
C PRO A 445 3.32 17.57 19.57
N LYS A 446 3.47 18.88 19.69
CA LYS A 446 3.00 19.81 18.67
C LYS A 446 3.98 19.91 17.51
N ARG A 447 5.24 19.47 17.69
CA ARG A 447 6.35 19.62 16.74
C ARG A 447 7.39 18.50 16.91
N PHE A 448 8.08 18.17 15.83
CA PHE A 448 9.26 17.31 15.80
C PHE A 448 10.28 17.62 16.92
N LYS A 449 10.53 18.92 17.16
CA LYS A 449 11.45 19.38 18.23
C LYS A 449 11.10 18.83 19.62
N GLU A 450 9.81 18.68 19.93
CA GLU A 450 9.36 18.17 21.23
C GLU A 450 9.59 16.65 21.33
N ALA A 451 9.45 15.92 20.23
CA ALA A 451 9.81 14.50 20.15
C ALA A 451 11.33 14.30 20.28
N ASP A 452 12.12 15.13 19.61
CA ASP A 452 13.59 15.14 19.71
C ASP A 452 14.07 15.43 21.14
N GLU A 453 13.57 16.50 21.76
CA GLU A 453 13.89 16.86 23.15
C GLU A 453 13.55 15.73 24.13
N PHE A 454 12.40 15.08 23.94
CA PHE A 454 12.03 13.94 24.77
C PHE A 454 12.92 12.73 24.56
N MET A 455 13.18 12.32 23.31
CA MET A 455 14.05 11.19 23.03
C MET A 455 15.43 11.45 23.61
N THR A 456 15.98 12.65 23.37
CA THR A 456 17.26 13.11 23.89
C THR A 456 17.34 13.04 25.43
N ALA A 457 16.26 13.39 26.12
CA ALA A 457 16.17 13.35 27.59
C ALA A 457 16.00 11.93 28.18
N HIS A 458 15.56 10.97 27.37
CA HIS A 458 15.27 9.59 27.81
C HIS A 458 16.17 8.54 27.15
N ARG A 459 17.32 8.96 26.62
CA ARG A 459 18.35 8.05 26.10
C ARG A 459 18.90 7.17 27.22
N LEU A 460 19.01 5.88 26.93
CA LEU A 460 19.60 4.91 27.82
C LEU A 460 21.12 4.82 27.62
N VAL A 461 21.55 4.85 26.36
CA VAL A 461 22.97 4.94 25.98
C VAL A 461 23.14 6.18 25.14
N ARG A 462 24.19 6.96 25.41
CA ARG A 462 24.46 8.23 24.75
C ARG A 462 25.78 8.13 24.00
N TRP A 463 25.77 8.43 22.72
CA TRP A 463 26.98 8.39 21.89
C TRP A 463 28.05 9.34 22.43
N GLU A 464 27.65 10.46 23.06
CA GLU A 464 28.57 11.43 23.66
C GLU A 464 29.45 10.79 24.74
N ASP A 465 28.86 9.98 25.62
CA ASP A 465 29.56 9.35 26.75
C ASP A 465 30.50 8.24 26.26
N GLU A 466 30.13 7.52 25.20
CA GLU A 466 31.00 6.53 24.57
C GLU A 466 32.16 7.19 23.83
N LEU A 467 31.88 8.27 23.11
CA LEU A 467 32.87 8.99 22.34
C LEU A 467 33.90 9.69 23.24
N THR A 468 33.48 10.29 24.35
CA THR A 468 34.40 10.83 25.37
C THR A 468 35.37 9.76 25.85
N ARG A 469 34.89 8.56 26.19
CA ARG A 469 35.76 7.45 26.62
C ARG A 469 36.78 7.06 25.56
N LEU A 470 36.38 6.98 24.29
CA LEU A 470 37.28 6.65 23.18
C LEU A 470 38.35 7.73 22.93
N LEU A 471 37.98 9.01 23.05
CA LEU A 471 38.88 10.15 22.88
C LEU A 471 39.85 10.32 24.05
N ASP A 472 39.39 10.09 25.29
CA ASP A 472 40.22 10.12 26.50
C ASP A 472 41.24 8.98 26.49
N ALA A 473 40.82 7.79 26.05
CA ALA A 473 41.71 6.64 25.86
C ALA A 473 42.66 6.80 24.66
N GLY A 474 42.49 7.82 23.82
CA GLY A 474 43.28 8.03 22.60
C GLY A 474 43.08 6.94 21.53
N SER A 475 41.98 6.18 21.62
CA SER A 475 41.66 5.10 20.66
C SER A 475 41.20 5.65 19.30
N VAL A 476 40.61 6.85 19.30
CA VAL A 476 40.18 7.59 18.11
C VAL A 476 40.68 9.03 18.17
N THR A 477 40.79 9.69 17.00
CA THR A 477 41.23 11.08 16.87
C THR A 477 40.05 12.01 16.57
N HIS A 478 40.19 13.31 16.84
CA HIS A 478 39.16 14.31 16.50
C HIS A 478 38.83 14.29 15.00
N ASP A 479 39.83 14.12 14.14
CA ASP A 479 39.65 14.09 12.69
C ASP A 479 38.89 12.83 12.23
N ALA A 480 39.22 11.67 12.79
CA ALA A 480 38.51 10.41 12.48
C ALA A 480 37.04 10.48 12.89
N VAL A 481 36.74 11.17 14.00
CA VAL A 481 35.36 11.43 14.43
C VAL A 481 34.64 12.35 13.44
N LYS A 482 35.26 13.45 13.00
CA LYS A 482 34.63 14.34 12.01
C LYS A 482 34.33 13.62 10.69
N GLU A 483 35.23 12.76 10.23
CA GLU A 483 35.03 11.93 9.04
C GLU A 483 33.84 10.98 9.20
N ALA A 484 33.67 10.37 10.37
CA ALA A 484 32.58 9.42 10.66
C ALA A 484 31.20 10.09 10.82
N PHE A 485 31.15 11.40 11.11
CA PHE A 485 29.92 12.17 11.33
C PHE A 485 29.74 13.31 10.31
N PRO A 486 29.71 13.05 8.99
CA PRO A 486 29.78 14.08 7.96
C PRO A 486 28.56 15.03 7.92
N ARG A 487 27.46 14.69 8.60
CA ARG A 487 26.20 15.46 8.64
C ARG A 487 25.68 15.72 10.05
N SER A 488 26.50 15.53 11.08
CA SER A 488 26.08 15.84 12.45
C SER A 488 26.36 17.31 12.76
N HIS A 489 25.30 18.08 13.07
CA HIS A 489 25.44 19.47 13.48
C HIS A 489 25.99 19.62 14.91
N GLY A 490 25.92 18.57 15.73
CA GLY A 490 26.36 18.59 17.13
C GLY A 490 27.83 18.18 17.32
N ILE A 491 28.45 17.51 16.35
CA ILE A 491 29.77 16.90 16.54
C ILE A 491 30.89 17.94 16.71
N ASP A 492 30.85 19.03 15.95
CA ASP A 492 31.85 20.10 16.05
C ASP A 492 31.80 20.80 17.41
N ALA A 493 30.59 21.07 17.92
CA ALA A 493 30.40 21.66 19.23
C ALA A 493 30.87 20.72 20.35
N PHE A 494 30.58 19.42 20.24
CA PHE A 494 31.04 18.40 21.17
C PHE A 494 32.58 18.32 21.21
N LEU A 495 33.24 18.25 20.06
CA LEU A 495 34.70 18.15 19.97
C LEU A 495 35.39 19.41 20.52
N ALA A 496 34.82 20.60 20.27
CA ALA A 496 35.32 21.85 20.84
C ALA A 496 35.23 21.87 22.38
N ASP A 497 34.09 21.45 22.95
CA ASP A 497 33.90 21.37 24.40
C ASP A 497 34.84 20.34 25.05
N HIS A 498 35.00 19.17 24.42
CA HIS A 498 35.96 18.16 24.87
C HIS A 498 37.40 18.70 24.88
N ALA A 499 37.83 19.39 23.81
CA ALA A 499 39.17 19.99 23.74
C ALA A 499 39.39 21.03 24.86
N ALA A 500 38.40 21.89 25.10
CA ALA A 500 38.46 22.90 26.16
C ALA A 500 38.58 22.28 27.56
N LYS A 501 37.80 21.23 27.85
CA LYS A 501 37.86 20.48 29.12
C LYS A 501 39.21 19.82 29.35
N ARG A 502 39.81 19.23 28.31
CA ARG A 502 41.13 18.59 28.40
C ARG A 502 42.25 19.60 28.65
N SER A 503 42.24 20.75 27.98
CA SER A 503 43.21 21.82 28.21
C SER A 503 43.16 22.37 29.64
N GLY A 504 41.97 22.45 30.24
CA GLY A 504 41.78 22.88 31.63
C GLY A 504 42.16 21.85 32.70
N GLN A 505 42.33 20.56 32.33
CA GLN A 505 42.81 19.50 33.22
C GLN A 505 44.34 19.32 33.16
N THR A 506 44.98 19.76 32.07
CA THR A 506 46.44 19.71 31.88
C THR A 506 47.17 20.99 32.33
N ALA A 507 46.43 22.04 32.65
CA ALA A 507 46.92 23.29 33.24
C ALA A 507 46.82 23.23 34.77
#